data_AF-A0A968LCL5-F1
#
_entry.id   AF-A0A968LCL5-F1
#
_cell.length_a   1.000
_cell.length_b   1.000
_cell.length_c   1.000
_cell.angle_alpha   90.00
_cell.angle_beta   90.00
_cell.angle_gamma   90.00
#
_symmetry.space_group_name_H-M   'P 1'
#
loop_
_entity.id
_entity.type
_entity.pdbx_description
1 polymer ?
#
loop_
_entity_poly.entity_id
_entity_poly.type
_entity_poly.pdbx_seq_one_letter_code
_entity_poly.pdbx_strand_id
1 'polypeptide(L)'
;MNFQQNNGNTARLILFTRYPEPGKTKTRLIPALGAQGAADLQRQMTEHMLAQALPLKDIMPVDLEIRFTGGDRLHMQRWLGKGLTYTPQGSGDLGDRLERAFQAAFVAGAQRVVVTGIDCPDIDAALLAEAFQQLGDRDVVLGPATDGG
;
A
#
# COMPACT_ATOMS: atom_id res chain seq x y z
N MET A 1 -17.33 4.40 24.87
CA MET A 1 -16.34 4.41 23.76
C MET A 1 -15.81 3.00 23.63
N ASN A 2 -16.20 2.29 22.58
CA ASN A 2 -15.86 0.88 22.42
C ASN A 2 -14.41 0.76 21.97
N PHE A 3 -13.57 0.24 22.86
CA PHE A 3 -12.29 -0.34 22.50
C PHE A 3 -12.57 -1.55 21.62
N GLN A 4 -12.31 -1.44 20.32
CA GLN A 4 -12.19 -2.62 19.47
C GLN A 4 -11.05 -3.45 20.04
N GLN A 5 -11.33 -4.72 20.33
CA GLN A 5 -10.36 -5.66 20.86
C GLN A 5 -9.20 -5.80 19.87
N ASN A 6 -8.00 -5.39 20.30
CA ASN A 6 -6.76 -5.62 19.57
C ASN A 6 -6.44 -7.12 19.61
N ASN A 7 -6.93 -7.88 18.64
CA ASN A 7 -6.28 -9.13 18.23
C ASN A 7 -5.03 -8.75 17.39
N GLY A 8 -4.16 -7.95 17.99
CA GLY A 8 -3.23 -7.05 17.30
C GLY A 8 -2.17 -7.83 16.53
N ASN A 9 -2.37 -7.94 15.23
CA ASN A 9 -1.38 -8.52 14.35
C ASN A 9 -0.10 -7.68 14.41
N THR A 10 1.05 -8.32 14.64
CA THR A 10 2.32 -7.59 14.78
C THR A 10 2.94 -7.21 13.44
N ALA A 11 2.44 -7.76 12.33
CA ALA A 11 2.86 -7.44 10.98
C ALA A 11 1.83 -6.56 10.27
N ARG A 12 2.30 -5.50 9.61
CA ARG A 12 1.46 -4.59 8.80
C ARG A 12 2.06 -4.37 7.42
N LEU A 13 1.29 -4.68 6.38
CA LEU A 13 1.59 -4.33 5.00
C LEU A 13 0.83 -3.06 4.61
N ILE A 14 1.56 -2.05 4.15
CA ILE A 14 0.99 -0.77 3.72
C ILE A 14 1.21 -0.61 2.22
N LEU A 15 0.10 -0.49 1.46
CA LEU A 15 0.14 -0.24 0.02
C LEU A 15 -0.09 1.25 -0.26
N PHE A 16 0.90 1.91 -0.86
CA PHE A 16 0.79 3.28 -1.31
C PHE A 16 0.18 3.34 -2.71
N THR A 17 -0.93 4.05 -2.86
CA THR A 17 -1.59 4.25 -4.16
C THR A 17 -2.17 5.66 -4.31
N ARG A 18 -2.73 5.95 -5.48
CA ARG A 18 -3.50 7.14 -5.80
C ARG A 18 -4.87 6.75 -6.35
N TYR A 19 -5.91 7.49 -5.99
CA TYR A 19 -7.23 7.30 -6.57
C TYR A 19 -7.19 7.55 -8.10
N PRO A 20 -7.74 6.64 -8.93
CA PRO A 20 -7.65 6.70 -10.38
C PRO A 20 -8.60 7.76 -10.97
N GLU A 21 -8.26 9.02 -10.78
CA GLU A 21 -8.97 10.15 -11.37
C GLU A 21 -8.31 10.57 -12.71
N PRO A 22 -9.08 10.65 -13.82
CA PRO A 22 -8.57 11.10 -15.10
C PRO A 22 -7.85 12.44 -15.00
N GLY A 23 -6.67 12.51 -15.61
CA GLY A 23 -5.83 13.72 -15.59
C GLY A 23 -5.02 13.96 -14.31
N LYS A 24 -5.22 13.17 -13.25
CA LYS A 24 -4.51 13.34 -11.96
C LYS A 24 -3.55 12.21 -11.59
N THR A 25 -3.57 11.11 -12.33
CA THR A 25 -2.67 9.98 -12.11
C THR A 25 -1.95 9.61 -13.40
N LYS A 26 -0.78 8.98 -13.26
CA LYS A 26 0.10 8.56 -14.36
C LYS A 26 0.23 9.65 -15.44
N THR A 27 0.41 10.91 -15.01
CA THR A 27 0.28 12.08 -15.90
C THR A 27 1.33 12.09 -17.02
N ARG A 28 2.50 11.50 -16.77
CA ARG A 28 3.54 11.28 -17.79
C ARG A 28 3.08 10.39 -18.95
N LEU A 29 2.07 9.54 -18.74
CA LEU A 29 1.51 8.64 -19.74
C LEU A 29 0.27 9.21 -20.45
N ILE A 30 -0.25 10.37 -20.03
CA ILE A 30 -1.40 11.01 -20.69
C ILE A 30 -1.14 11.27 -22.19
N PRO A 31 0.04 11.71 -22.64
CA PRO A 31 0.29 11.90 -24.08
C PRO A 31 0.14 10.61 -24.91
N ALA A 32 0.36 9.44 -24.31
CA ALA A 32 0.27 8.15 -24.98
C ALA A 32 -1.09 7.45 -24.78
N LEU A 33 -1.70 7.58 -23.60
CA LEU A 33 -2.89 6.81 -23.18
C LEU A 33 -4.15 7.67 -23.05
N GLY A 34 -4.03 8.99 -23.15
CA GLY A 34 -5.08 9.93 -22.77
C GLY A 34 -5.32 9.98 -21.25
N ALA A 35 -6.11 10.95 -20.82
CA ALA A 35 -6.43 11.14 -19.40
C ALA A 35 -7.17 9.94 -18.78
N GLN A 36 -8.08 9.34 -19.55
CA GLN A 36 -8.83 8.16 -19.11
C GLN A 36 -7.94 6.91 -19.07
N GLY A 37 -7.15 6.64 -20.12
CA GLY A 37 -6.28 5.47 -20.14
C GLY A 37 -5.19 5.52 -19.05
N ALA A 38 -4.70 6.71 -18.70
CA ALA A 38 -3.79 6.88 -17.56
C ALA A 38 -4.46 6.53 -16.21
N ALA A 39 -5.74 6.88 -16.04
CA ALA A 39 -6.52 6.51 -14.85
C ALA A 39 -6.85 5.01 -14.80
N ASP A 40 -7.22 4.42 -15.95
CA ASP A 40 -7.50 2.99 -16.06
C ASP A 40 -6.26 2.15 -15.76
N LEU A 41 -5.08 2.59 -16.22
CA LEU A 41 -3.81 1.96 -15.87
C LEU A 41 -3.53 2.03 -14.36
N GLN A 42 -3.68 3.20 -13.72
CA GLN A 42 -3.55 3.33 -12.26
C GLN A 42 -4.48 2.37 -11.52
N ARG A 43 -5.72 2.25 -11.99
CA ARG A 43 -6.73 1.33 -11.44
C ARG A 43 -6.24 -0.12 -11.53
N GLN A 44 -5.89 -0.57 -12.74
CA GLN A 44 -5.44 -1.93 -13.00
C GLN A 44 -4.20 -2.30 -12.19
N MET A 45 -3.21 -1.40 -12.11
CA MET A 45 -1.99 -1.63 -11.32
C MET A 45 -2.31 -1.77 -9.82
N THR A 46 -3.22 -0.93 -9.30
CA THR A 46 -3.63 -1.02 -7.89
C THR A 46 -4.39 -2.32 -7.60
N GLU A 47 -5.33 -2.68 -8.47
CA GLU A 47 -6.12 -3.91 -8.34
C GLU A 47 -5.23 -5.15 -8.45
N HIS A 48 -4.25 -5.15 -9.37
CA HIS A 48 -3.27 -6.21 -9.51
C HIS A 48 -2.41 -6.36 -8.26
N MET A 49 -1.79 -5.28 -7.77
CA MET A 49 -0.97 -5.31 -6.55
C MET A 49 -1.78 -5.79 -5.34
N LEU A 50 -3.04 -5.38 -5.22
CA LEU A 50 -3.92 -5.86 -4.15
C LEU A 50 -4.22 -7.36 -4.30
N ALA A 51 -4.50 -7.84 -5.51
CA ALA A 51 -4.73 -9.26 -5.78
C ALA A 51 -3.48 -10.11 -5.46
N GLN A 52 -2.27 -9.58 -5.69
CA GLN A 52 -1.02 -10.24 -5.32
C GLN A 52 -0.75 -10.21 -3.81
N ALA A 53 -1.14 -9.14 -3.11
CA ALA A 53 -0.90 -8.99 -1.68
C ALA A 53 -1.93 -9.71 -0.78
N LEU A 54 -3.17 -9.90 -1.25
CA LEU A 54 -4.24 -10.50 -0.44
C LEU A 54 -3.94 -11.93 0.05
N PRO A 55 -3.37 -12.84 -0.78
CA PRO A 55 -3.00 -14.19 -0.35
C PRO A 55 -1.97 -14.23 0.81
N LEU A 56 -1.27 -13.13 1.09
CA LEU A 56 -0.36 -13.05 2.23
C LEU A 56 -1.07 -13.35 3.56
N LYS A 57 -2.36 -13.02 3.67
CA LYS A 57 -3.18 -13.31 4.86
C LYS A 57 -3.36 -14.81 5.12
N ASP A 58 -3.26 -15.63 4.09
CA ASP A 58 -3.33 -17.09 4.19
C ASP A 58 -1.97 -17.71 4.57
N ILE A 59 -0.87 -16.97 4.34
CA ILE A 59 0.50 -17.38 4.64
C ILE A 59 0.88 -17.00 6.07
N MET A 60 0.53 -15.79 6.50
CA MET A 60 0.87 -15.29 7.81
C MET A 60 -0.18 -14.31 8.36
N PRO A 61 -0.29 -14.19 9.68
CA PRO A 61 -1.03 -13.10 10.30
C PRO A 61 -0.44 -11.74 9.86
N VAL A 62 -1.19 -11.00 9.05
CA VAL A 62 -0.84 -9.62 8.64
C VAL A 62 -2.08 -8.72 8.51
N ASP A 63 -1.93 -7.45 8.88
CA ASP A 63 -2.90 -6.41 8.55
C ASP A 63 -2.54 -5.72 7.22
N LEU A 64 -3.51 -5.58 6.32
CA LEU A 64 -3.35 -4.76 5.11
C LEU A 64 -3.96 -3.36 5.29
N GLU A 65 -3.17 -2.34 4.99
CA GLU A 65 -3.59 -0.94 4.97
C GLU A 65 -3.35 -0.33 3.58
N ILE A 66 -4.35 0.36 3.04
CA ILE A 66 -4.22 1.19 1.84
C ILE A 66 -3.97 2.63 2.26
N ARG A 67 -2.83 3.18 1.85
CA ARG A 67 -2.55 4.62 1.98
C ARG A 67 -2.63 5.33 0.65
N PHE A 68 -3.54 6.29 0.57
CA PHE A 68 -3.93 6.88 -0.71
C PHE A 68 -3.70 8.38 -0.80
N THR A 69 -3.52 8.87 -2.02
CA THR A 69 -3.64 10.28 -2.40
C THR A 69 -4.79 10.46 -3.38
N GLY A 70 -5.42 11.64 -3.40
CA GLY A 70 -6.61 11.90 -4.23
C GLY A 70 -7.87 11.17 -3.75
N GLY A 71 -9.04 11.66 -4.15
CA GLY A 71 -10.31 11.15 -3.65
C GLY A 71 -10.44 11.25 -2.12
N ASP A 72 -11.33 10.44 -1.55
CA ASP A 72 -11.50 10.29 -0.10
C ASP A 72 -11.71 8.81 0.28
N ARG A 73 -11.87 8.55 1.58
CA ARG A 73 -12.10 7.19 2.11
C ARG A 73 -13.30 6.51 1.45
N LEU A 74 -14.39 7.24 1.19
CA LEU A 74 -15.60 6.67 0.61
C LEU A 74 -15.39 6.27 -0.84
N HIS A 75 -14.66 7.07 -1.61
CA HIS A 75 -14.25 6.72 -2.97
C HIS A 75 -13.40 5.44 -3.00
N MET A 76 -12.41 5.34 -2.12
CA MET A 76 -11.57 4.15 -2.00
C MET A 76 -12.37 2.91 -1.60
N GLN A 77 -13.28 3.02 -0.63
CA GLN A 77 -14.12 1.92 -0.19
C GLN A 77 -15.13 1.45 -1.24
N ARG A 78 -15.66 2.38 -2.05
CA ARG A 78 -16.54 2.04 -3.18
C ARG A 78 -15.79 1.27 -4.26
N TRP A 79 -14.50 1.55 -4.43
CA TRP A 79 -13.66 0.91 -5.43
C TRP A 79 -13.08 -0.43 -4.94
N LEU A 80 -12.34 -0.43 -3.83
CA LEU A 80 -11.57 -1.57 -3.33
C LEU A 80 -12.29 -2.38 -2.23
N GLY A 81 -13.52 -1.98 -1.88
CA GLY A 81 -14.34 -2.64 -0.86
C GLY A 81 -14.11 -2.12 0.56
N LYS A 82 -14.92 -2.61 1.52
CA LYS A 82 -14.88 -2.12 2.92
C LYS A 82 -14.00 -2.94 3.87
N GLY A 83 -13.45 -4.06 3.40
CA GLY A 83 -12.70 -5.03 4.23
C GLY A 83 -11.24 -4.65 4.53
N LEU A 84 -10.82 -3.43 4.17
CA LEU A 84 -9.45 -2.93 4.34
C LEU A 84 -9.45 -1.62 5.12
N THR A 85 -8.29 -1.30 5.70
CA THR A 85 -8.04 0.01 6.31
C THR A 85 -7.62 0.99 5.23
N TYR A 86 -8.19 2.20 5.25
CA TYR A 86 -7.89 3.27 4.30
C TYR A 86 -7.45 4.53 5.04
N THR A 87 -6.27 5.05 4.73
CA THR A 87 -5.72 6.24 5.38
C THR A 87 -5.15 7.20 4.32
N PRO A 88 -5.45 8.51 4.34
CA PRO A 88 -4.77 9.45 3.46
C PRO A 88 -3.26 9.47 3.75
N GLN A 89 -2.41 9.55 2.72
CA GLN A 89 -0.95 9.68 2.90
C GLN A 89 -0.56 11.00 3.58
N GLY A 90 -1.39 12.03 3.44
CA GLY A 90 -1.10 13.38 3.93
C GLY A 90 -0.30 14.22 2.92
N SER A 91 0.10 15.41 3.37
CA SER A 91 0.99 16.31 2.63
C SER A 91 2.47 15.95 2.85
N GLY A 92 3.35 16.56 2.06
CA GLY A 92 4.79 16.32 2.10
C GLY A 92 5.29 15.50 0.91
N ASP A 93 6.60 15.29 0.89
CA ASP A 93 7.28 14.44 -0.08
C ASP A 93 7.08 12.94 0.24
N LEU A 94 7.80 12.05 -0.45
CA LEU A 94 7.69 10.62 -0.18
C LEU A 94 8.22 10.24 1.21
N GLY A 95 9.31 10.86 1.66
CA GLY A 95 9.91 10.63 2.97
C GLY A 95 8.93 10.99 4.09
N ASP A 96 8.32 12.17 4.02
CA ASP A 96 7.31 12.63 4.98
C ASP A 96 6.12 11.65 5.10
N ARG A 97 5.71 11.06 3.97
CA ARG A 97 4.59 10.12 3.92
C ARG A 97 4.96 8.75 4.46
N LEU A 98 6.17 8.28 4.16
CA LEU A 98 6.72 7.04 4.68
C LEU A 98 6.89 7.13 6.20
N GLU A 99 7.50 8.20 6.70
CA GLU A 99 7.67 8.44 8.15
C GLU A 99 6.32 8.38 8.87
N ARG A 100 5.32 9.10 8.34
CA ARG A 100 3.95 9.09 8.88
C ARG A 100 3.28 7.72 8.80
N ALA A 101 3.63 6.89 7.82
CA ALA A 101 3.15 5.51 7.69
C ALA A 101 3.74 4.60 8.75
N PHE A 102 5.05 4.60 8.87
CA PHE A 102 5.75 3.84 9.89
C PHE A 102 5.34 4.26 11.29
N GLN A 103 5.39 5.55 11.62
CA GLN A 103 5.06 6.05 12.95
C GLN A 103 3.65 5.64 13.38
N ALA A 104 2.65 5.84 12.53
CA ALA A 104 1.28 5.46 12.84
C ALA A 104 1.09 3.94 12.98
N ALA A 105 1.79 3.14 12.17
CA ALA A 105 1.74 1.69 12.29
C ALA A 105 2.36 1.19 13.60
N PHE A 106 3.50 1.75 14.01
CA PHE A 106 4.17 1.44 15.27
C PHE A 106 3.35 1.90 16.49
N VAL A 107 2.76 3.10 16.45
CA VAL A 107 1.83 3.59 17.50
C VAL A 107 0.61 2.68 17.63
N ALA A 108 0.13 2.10 16.53
CA ALA A 108 -0.95 1.12 16.52
C ALA A 108 -0.50 -0.31 16.93
N GLY A 109 0.75 -0.49 17.36
CA GLY A 109 1.26 -1.75 17.90
C GLY A 109 1.85 -2.73 16.88
N ALA A 110 2.03 -2.34 15.62
CA ALA A 110 2.80 -3.16 14.69
C ALA A 110 4.27 -3.22 15.15
N GLN A 111 4.91 -4.37 14.97
CA GLN A 111 6.35 -4.57 15.23
C GLN A 111 7.14 -4.70 13.93
N ARG A 112 6.50 -5.21 12.87
CA ARG A 112 7.08 -5.33 11.54
C ARG A 112 6.17 -4.61 10.55
N VAL A 113 6.75 -3.69 9.79
CA VAL A 113 6.00 -2.86 8.84
C VAL A 113 6.71 -2.94 7.49
N VAL A 114 5.98 -3.36 6.47
CA VAL A 114 6.43 -3.32 5.07
C VAL A 114 5.58 -2.31 4.32
N VAL A 115 6.21 -1.43 3.56
CA VAL A 115 5.54 -0.46 2.69
C VAL A 115 5.94 -0.75 1.25
N THR A 116 4.96 -0.78 0.35
CA THR A 116 5.23 -0.87 -1.09
C THR A 116 4.28 0.02 -1.88
N GLY A 117 4.73 0.45 -3.06
CA GLY A 117 3.86 1.06 -4.07
C GLY A 117 3.09 0.00 -4.87
N ILE A 118 2.54 0.43 -6.00
CA ILE A 118 1.82 -0.42 -6.96
C ILE A 118 2.58 -0.59 -8.28
N ASP A 119 3.79 -0.02 -8.38
CA ASP A 119 4.54 0.12 -9.63
C ASP A 119 5.51 -1.03 -9.88
N CYS A 120 5.53 -2.02 -8.99
CA CYS A 120 6.36 -3.22 -9.08
C CYS A 120 5.46 -4.45 -9.27
N PRO A 121 5.16 -4.85 -10.52
CA PRO A 121 4.22 -5.95 -10.80
C PRO A 121 4.75 -7.32 -10.35
N ASP A 122 6.06 -7.46 -10.16
CA ASP A 122 6.69 -8.71 -9.75
C ASP A 122 6.56 -9.01 -8.24
N ILE A 123 5.98 -8.07 -7.46
CA ILE A 123 5.74 -8.31 -6.04
C ILE A 123 4.53 -9.23 -5.86
N ASP A 124 4.76 -10.39 -5.25
CA ASP A 124 3.73 -11.35 -4.87
C ASP A 124 3.70 -11.61 -3.34
N ALA A 125 2.74 -12.43 -2.92
CA ALA A 125 2.58 -12.80 -1.51
C ALA A 125 3.80 -13.56 -0.94
N ALA A 126 4.51 -14.33 -1.76
CA ALA A 126 5.68 -15.08 -1.32
C ALA A 126 6.86 -14.14 -1.02
N LEU A 127 7.12 -13.19 -1.91
CA LEU A 127 8.15 -12.16 -1.72
C LEU A 127 7.83 -11.26 -0.51
N LEU A 128 6.56 -10.89 -0.33
CA LEU A 128 6.13 -10.12 0.84
C LEU A 128 6.32 -10.92 2.14
N ALA A 129 5.99 -12.21 2.14
CA ALA A 129 6.23 -13.07 3.30
C ALA A 129 7.72 -13.19 3.63
N GLU A 130 8.56 -13.33 2.60
CA GLU A 130 10.01 -13.34 2.76
C GLU A 130 10.51 -12.03 3.38
N ALA A 131 10.04 -10.87 2.91
CA ALA A 131 10.40 -9.57 3.49
C ALA A 131 10.05 -9.51 4.99
N PHE A 132 8.87 -9.98 5.40
CA PHE A 132 8.48 -10.05 6.80
C PHE A 132 9.29 -11.06 7.63
N GLN A 133 9.73 -12.16 7.02
CA GLN A 133 10.62 -13.13 7.67
C GLN A 133 12.01 -12.52 7.90
N GLN A 134 12.56 -11.84 6.91
CA GLN A 134 13.87 -11.19 7.02
C GLN A 134 13.87 -10.07 8.06
N LEU A 135 12.76 -9.36 8.26
CA LEU A 135 12.57 -8.39 9.35
C LEU A 135 12.52 -9.02 10.76
N GLY A 136 12.54 -10.35 10.88
CA GLY A 136 12.68 -11.02 12.18
C GLY A 136 14.07 -10.83 12.79
N ASP A 137 15.10 -10.80 11.94
CA ASP A 137 16.51 -10.78 12.35
C ASP A 137 17.27 -9.54 11.85
N ARG A 138 16.57 -8.59 11.23
CA ARG A 138 17.15 -7.37 10.63
C ARG A 138 16.32 -6.14 10.97
N ASP A 139 17.00 -5.02 11.18
CA ASP A 139 16.34 -3.74 11.44
C ASP A 139 15.66 -3.17 10.18
N VAL A 140 16.22 -3.45 8.99
CA VAL A 140 15.75 -2.93 7.71
C VAL A 140 15.94 -3.96 6.60
N VAL A 141 14.94 -4.08 5.72
CA VAL A 141 14.98 -4.83 4.46
C VAL A 141 14.57 -3.89 3.34
N LEU A 142 15.36 -3.83 2.27
CA LEU A 142 15.09 -3.02 1.08
C LEU A 142 14.92 -3.93 -0.13
N GLY A 143 13.83 -3.75 -0.88
CA GLY A 143 13.63 -4.36 -2.18
C GLY A 143 14.16 -3.42 -3.26
N PRO A 144 15.29 -3.73 -3.94
CA PRO A 144 15.87 -2.83 -4.92
C PRO A 144 14.92 -2.64 -6.11
N ALA A 145 14.73 -1.39 -6.55
CA ALA A 145 13.99 -1.09 -7.75
C ALA A 145 14.94 -1.00 -8.96
N THR A 146 14.49 -1.42 -10.13
CA THR A 146 15.30 -1.38 -11.36
C THR A 146 15.58 0.05 -11.86
N ASP A 147 14.82 1.03 -11.36
CA ASP A 147 14.99 2.46 -11.67
C ASP A 147 15.92 3.21 -10.70
N GLY A 148 16.57 2.49 -9.77
CA GLY A 148 17.57 3.03 -8.86
C GLY A 148 17.02 3.56 -7.53
N GLY A 149 15.76 3.25 -7.22
CA GLY A 149 15.16 3.41 -5.88
C GLY A 149 15.58 2.35 -4.87
#